data_AF-A0A524EE90-F1
#
_entry.id   AF-A0A524EE90-F1
#
_cell.length_a   1.000
_cell.length_b   1.000
_cell.length_c   1.000
_cell.angle_alpha   90.00
_cell.angle_beta   90.00
_cell.angle_gamma   90.00
#
_symmetry.space_group_name_H-M   'P 1'
#
loop_
_entity.id
_entity.type
_entity.pdbx_description
1 polymer ?
#
loop_
_entity_poly.entity_id
_entity_poly.type
_entity_poly.pdbx_seq_one_letter_code
_entity_poly.pdbx_strand_id
1 'polypeptide(L)'
;MTRIGIVAGQSTTQIDDAKKVVEEIKKYGDEVIYEESFADNISEKGVHLNAIDVDILIIVGSDRLLLRTLLELGNKTIPILPISSKGQPDFLFDVTISSFPTIIEDLMDKKWTKDPRTRLTANISGDLSPPILNDIGLFAKRSATLIRYELYLDGEPFWSDGSDGLLIATPTGSTAYSMSVGGPVVLNTAAVFAIVPVNSVNPSRHPIIVPEGTEVEIRHLSKSVPTEIVLDGQIRTRVDGSPVVIQKSDDDAIFVKFDEEKVAALRGKLMKKAEITEDLVHDLPPSAKLVLKMLEYQGQLTHKQIIEETMLPPRTVRYALSLLLSEGLIKKRVSLRDGRQALYAMINIIAENEDNKDAK
;
A
#
# COMPACT_ATOMS: atom_id res chain seq x y z
N MET A 1 0.15 -22.56 24.16
CA MET A 1 1.25 -21.63 23.87
C MET A 1 1.31 -21.54 22.36
N THR A 2 1.00 -20.37 21.83
CA THR A 2 0.99 -20.07 20.40
C THR A 2 2.40 -19.64 20.01
N ARG A 3 2.93 -20.15 18.89
CA ARG A 3 4.23 -19.72 18.35
C ARG A 3 4.00 -18.54 17.43
N ILE A 4 4.56 -17.38 17.76
CA ILE A 4 4.37 -16.14 17.01
C ILE A 4 5.69 -15.72 16.37
N GLY A 5 5.69 -15.64 15.04
CA GLY A 5 6.80 -15.11 14.27
C GLY A 5 6.75 -13.59 14.19
N ILE A 6 7.90 -12.91 14.28
CA ILE A 6 8.00 -11.45 14.11
C ILE A 6 8.94 -11.12 12.96
N VAL A 7 8.44 -10.35 12.00
CA VAL A 7 9.21 -9.70 10.94
C VAL A 7 9.06 -8.20 11.10
N ALA A 8 10.16 -7.45 10.96
CA ALA A 8 10.12 -6.00 11.07
C ALA A 8 10.91 -5.31 9.96
N GLY A 9 10.49 -4.09 9.64
CA GLY A 9 11.24 -3.22 8.75
C GLY A 9 12.55 -2.75 9.41
N GLN A 10 13.49 -2.29 8.58
CA GLN A 10 14.87 -1.99 9.01
C GLN A 10 15.07 -0.54 9.49
N SER A 11 14.04 0.29 9.43
CA SER A 11 14.14 1.65 9.99
C SER A 11 14.05 1.60 11.52
N THR A 12 14.73 2.52 12.20
CA THR A 12 14.74 2.59 13.68
C THR A 12 13.32 2.60 14.26
N THR A 13 12.40 3.37 13.65
CA THR A 13 11.00 3.42 14.08
C THR A 13 10.29 2.07 13.97
N GLN A 14 10.48 1.34 12.86
CA GLN A 14 9.85 0.04 12.66
C GLN A 14 10.42 -1.02 13.61
N ILE A 15 11.72 -0.97 13.88
CA ILE A 15 12.38 -1.84 14.86
C ILE A 15 11.83 -1.58 16.26
N ASP A 16 11.70 -0.31 16.67
CA ASP A 16 11.21 0.04 17.99
C ASP A 16 9.71 -0.27 18.16
N ASP A 17 8.91 -0.12 17.11
CA ASP A 17 7.52 -0.56 17.12
C ASP A 17 7.39 -2.08 17.20
N ALA A 18 8.25 -2.82 16.49
CA ALA A 18 8.28 -4.28 16.60
C ALA A 18 8.68 -4.74 18.01
N LYS A 19 9.62 -4.05 18.69
CA LYS A 19 9.93 -4.33 20.10
C LYS A 19 8.71 -4.14 21.01
N LYS A 20 7.92 -3.09 20.82
CA LYS A 20 6.67 -2.88 21.58
C LYS A 20 5.68 -4.02 21.35
N VAL A 21 5.53 -4.48 20.10
CA VAL A 21 4.69 -5.65 19.77
C VAL A 21 5.17 -6.88 20.52
N VAL A 22 6.49 -7.15 20.52
CA VAL A 22 7.09 -8.27 21.25
C VAL A 22 6.86 -8.16 22.75
N GLU A 23 7.02 -6.98 23.34
CA GLU A 23 6.76 -6.73 24.77
C GLU A 23 5.31 -7.02 25.15
N GLU A 24 4.34 -6.60 24.32
CA GLU A 24 2.92 -6.91 24.56
C GLU A 24 2.65 -8.41 24.48
N ILE A 25 3.23 -9.12 23.49
CA ILE A 25 3.07 -10.58 23.32
C ILE A 25 3.63 -11.36 24.50
N LYS A 26 4.83 -10.98 24.99
CA LYS A 26 5.47 -11.67 26.11
C LYS A 26 4.65 -11.63 27.40
N LYS A 27 3.75 -10.66 27.58
CA LYS A 27 2.84 -10.59 28.74
C LYS A 27 1.87 -11.78 28.82
N TYR A 28 1.57 -12.42 27.69
CA TYR A 28 0.66 -13.56 27.60
C TYR A 28 1.38 -14.91 27.71
N GLY A 29 2.72 -14.90 27.82
CA GLY A 29 3.52 -16.11 28.00
C GLY A 29 3.63 -16.96 26.73
N ASP A 30 3.53 -16.38 25.54
CA ASP A 30 3.68 -17.07 24.26
C ASP A 30 5.12 -17.09 23.74
N GLU A 31 5.42 -18.04 22.87
CA GLU A 31 6.76 -18.22 22.29
C GLU A 31 6.93 -17.26 21.09
N VAL A 32 7.97 -16.43 21.14
CA VAL A 32 8.28 -15.45 20.08
C VAL A 32 9.49 -15.91 19.29
N ILE A 33 9.32 -16.07 17.98
CA ILE A 33 10.38 -16.43 17.03
C ILE A 33 10.67 -15.21 16.15
N TYR A 34 11.93 -14.81 16.06
CA TYR A 34 12.33 -13.64 15.29
C TYR A 34 12.84 -14.04 13.90
N GLU A 35 12.44 -13.30 12.87
CA GLU A 35 13.10 -13.36 11.56
C GLU A 35 14.54 -12.83 11.69
N GLU A 36 15.46 -13.42 10.93
CA GLU A 36 16.91 -13.17 10.99
C GLU A 36 17.29 -11.69 11.01
N SER A 37 16.81 -10.91 10.03
CA SER A 37 17.13 -9.49 9.91
C SER A 37 16.63 -8.69 11.12
N PHE A 38 15.43 -8.99 11.64
CA PHE A 38 14.93 -8.34 12.86
C PHE A 38 15.70 -8.79 14.10
N ALA A 39 16.03 -10.08 14.21
CA ALA A 39 16.77 -10.66 15.33
C ALA A 39 18.15 -10.00 15.50
N ASP A 40 18.86 -9.78 14.39
CA ASP A 40 20.17 -9.11 14.38
C ASP A 40 20.07 -7.69 14.97
N ASN A 41 19.02 -6.95 14.65
CA ASN A 41 18.78 -5.59 15.15
C ASN A 41 18.51 -5.53 16.67
N ILE A 42 18.08 -6.64 17.27
CA ILE A 42 17.81 -6.75 18.71
C ILE A 42 18.80 -7.68 19.44
N SER A 43 19.84 -8.14 18.75
CA SER A 43 20.87 -9.06 19.29
C SER A 43 20.29 -10.38 19.84
N GLU A 44 19.25 -10.89 19.18
CA GLU A 44 18.59 -12.17 19.49
C GLU A 44 18.90 -13.22 18.43
N LYS A 45 18.54 -14.49 18.69
CA LYS A 45 18.66 -15.56 17.68
C LYS A 45 17.49 -15.50 16.70
N GLY A 46 17.80 -15.34 15.41
CA GLY A 46 16.82 -15.35 14.34
C GLY A 46 16.71 -16.68 13.59
N VAL A 47 15.66 -16.78 12.77
CA VAL A 47 15.41 -17.89 11.85
C VAL A 47 15.11 -17.30 10.47
N HIS A 48 15.69 -17.89 9.41
CA HIS A 48 15.32 -17.53 8.04
C HIS A 48 13.83 -17.78 7.79
N LEU A 49 13.15 -16.90 7.04
CA LEU A 49 11.73 -17.04 6.72
C LEU A 49 11.37 -18.40 6.08
N ASN A 50 12.23 -18.93 5.22
CA ASN A 50 12.02 -20.23 4.59
C ASN A 50 12.01 -21.40 5.59
N ALA A 51 12.63 -21.23 6.75
CA ALA A 51 12.66 -22.22 7.83
C ALA A 51 11.73 -21.86 9.01
N ILE A 52 11.04 -20.71 8.96
CA ILE A 52 10.15 -20.30 10.05
C ILE A 52 8.96 -21.25 10.16
N ASP A 53 8.65 -21.66 11.40
CA ASP A 53 7.55 -22.56 11.77
C ASP A 53 6.80 -21.95 12.96
N VAL A 54 5.72 -21.25 12.65
CA VAL A 54 4.93 -20.44 13.59
C VAL A 54 3.45 -20.60 13.27
N ASP A 55 2.59 -20.36 14.25
CA ASP A 55 1.13 -20.41 14.10
C ASP A 55 0.58 -19.11 13.50
N ILE A 56 1.25 -17.98 13.77
CA ILE A 56 0.93 -16.65 13.27
C ILE A 56 2.23 -15.91 12.97
N LEU A 57 2.30 -15.20 11.85
CA LEU A 57 3.40 -14.30 11.51
C LEU A 57 2.93 -12.85 11.59
N ILE A 58 3.52 -12.08 12.50
CA ILE A 58 3.26 -10.64 12.60
C ILE A 58 4.33 -9.89 11.81
N ILE A 59 3.89 -9.01 10.91
CA ILE A 59 4.77 -8.20 10.07
C ILE A 59 4.60 -6.74 10.46
N VAL A 60 5.61 -6.15 11.10
CA VAL A 60 5.58 -4.75 11.55
C VAL A 60 6.33 -3.88 10.55
N GLY A 61 5.60 -3.09 9.76
CA GLY A 61 6.26 -2.29 8.72
C GLY A 61 5.33 -1.64 7.72
N SER A 62 5.64 -1.85 6.43
CA SER A 62 4.97 -1.25 5.28
C SER A 62 4.56 -2.31 4.25
N ASP A 63 3.74 -1.93 3.27
CA ASP A 63 3.31 -2.79 2.16
C ASP A 63 4.49 -3.48 1.46
N ARG A 64 5.59 -2.74 1.23
CA ARG A 64 6.79 -3.31 0.60
C ARG A 64 7.39 -4.44 1.42
N LEU A 65 7.41 -4.32 2.76
CA LEU A 65 7.90 -5.38 3.62
C LEU A 65 6.97 -6.59 3.55
N LEU A 66 5.65 -6.37 3.68
CA LEU A 66 4.64 -7.42 3.59
C LEU A 66 4.75 -8.23 2.28
N LEU A 67 4.77 -7.54 1.14
CA LEU A 67 4.91 -8.18 -0.18
C LEU A 67 6.23 -8.96 -0.29
N ARG A 68 7.33 -8.39 0.21
CA ARG A 68 8.64 -9.08 0.20
C ARG A 68 8.60 -10.34 1.07
N THR A 69 8.03 -10.26 2.26
CA THR A 69 7.89 -11.41 3.17
C THR A 69 7.02 -12.50 2.54
N LEU A 70 5.93 -12.14 1.86
CA LEU A 70 5.08 -13.09 1.14
C LEU A 70 5.84 -13.81 0.01
N LEU A 71 6.65 -13.08 -0.75
CA LEU A 71 7.51 -13.66 -1.80
C LEU A 71 8.53 -14.64 -1.21
N GLU A 72 9.16 -14.29 -0.10
CA GLU A 72 10.14 -15.16 0.58
C GLU A 72 9.46 -16.40 1.19
N LEU A 73 8.28 -16.25 1.80
CA LEU A 73 7.49 -17.38 2.31
C LEU A 73 7.03 -18.35 1.22
N GLY A 74 6.87 -17.86 -0.02
CA GLY A 74 6.42 -18.65 -1.16
C GLY A 74 5.06 -19.30 -0.90
N ASN A 75 5.02 -20.63 -0.92
CA ASN A 75 3.80 -21.43 -0.83
C ASN A 75 3.32 -21.66 0.61
N LYS A 76 4.04 -21.15 1.62
CA LYS A 76 3.62 -21.29 3.01
C LYS A 76 2.35 -20.47 3.29
N THR A 77 1.32 -21.12 3.82
CA THR A 77 0.03 -20.50 4.16
C THR A 77 -0.07 -20.14 5.65
N ILE A 78 1.00 -19.55 6.21
CA ILE A 78 1.02 -19.09 7.60
C ILE A 78 0.05 -17.90 7.72
N PRO A 79 -0.86 -17.85 8.71
CA PRO A 79 -1.69 -16.67 8.97
C PRO A 79 -0.83 -15.44 9.28
N ILE A 80 -1.05 -14.35 8.55
CA ILE A 80 -0.26 -13.12 8.63
C ILE A 80 -1.10 -12.00 9.25
N LEU A 81 -0.54 -11.36 10.27
CA LEU A 81 -1.07 -10.12 10.84
C LEU A 81 -0.13 -8.96 10.49
N PRO A 82 -0.46 -8.16 9.47
CA PRO A 82 0.30 -6.96 9.15
C PRO A 82 -0.05 -5.84 10.16
N ILE A 83 0.99 -5.24 10.75
CA ILE A 83 0.87 -4.08 11.66
C ILE A 83 1.60 -2.87 11.08
N SER A 84 0.86 -1.79 10.86
CA SER A 84 1.43 -0.54 10.36
C SER A 84 2.22 0.12 11.47
N SER A 85 3.51 0.34 11.21
CA SER A 85 4.39 1.14 12.07
C SER A 85 4.08 2.65 11.96
N LYS A 86 3.38 3.06 10.91
CA LYS A 86 2.86 4.44 10.80
C LYS A 86 1.50 4.54 11.46
N GLY A 87 1.15 5.73 11.96
CA GLY A 87 -0.09 5.95 12.72
C GLY A 87 -1.41 5.80 11.94
N GLN A 88 -1.36 5.39 10.67
CA GLN A 88 -2.52 5.20 9.81
C GLN A 88 -2.53 3.77 9.23
N PRO A 89 -3.72 3.14 9.14
CA PRO A 89 -3.94 1.95 8.33
C PRO A 89 -3.57 2.22 6.86
N ASP A 90 -2.64 1.44 6.32
CA ASP A 90 -2.40 1.36 4.87
C ASP A 90 -3.35 0.31 4.25
N PHE A 91 -3.48 0.24 2.93
CA PHE A 91 -4.46 -0.62 2.23
C PHE A 91 -4.41 -2.11 2.64
N LEU A 92 -3.24 -2.62 3.03
CA LEU A 92 -3.03 -3.99 3.48
C LEU A 92 -2.94 -4.16 5.01
N PHE A 93 -3.03 -3.06 5.76
CA PHE A 93 -2.76 -3.02 7.20
C PHE A 93 -3.99 -2.55 7.99
N ASP A 94 -4.78 -3.50 8.48
CA ASP A 94 -5.96 -3.18 9.31
C ASP A 94 -5.62 -2.79 10.75
N VAL A 95 -4.42 -3.15 11.21
CA VAL A 95 -3.95 -2.89 12.58
C VAL A 95 -2.77 -1.94 12.53
N THR A 96 -2.79 -0.89 13.36
CA THR A 96 -1.64 -0.02 13.61
C THR A 96 -0.97 -0.39 14.93
N ILE A 97 0.29 0.01 15.09
CA ILE A 97 1.02 -0.18 16.36
C ILE A 97 0.26 0.38 17.58
N SER A 98 -0.42 1.52 17.43
CA SER A 98 -1.18 2.15 18.50
C SER A 98 -2.45 1.38 18.88
N SER A 99 -2.96 0.59 17.95
CA SER A 99 -4.19 -0.19 18.12
C SER A 99 -3.93 -1.64 18.54
N PHE A 100 -2.71 -2.14 18.32
CA PHE A 100 -2.30 -3.51 18.65
C PHE A 100 -2.62 -3.95 20.10
N PRO A 101 -2.38 -3.12 21.14
CA PRO A 101 -2.72 -3.50 22.52
C PRO A 101 -4.21 -3.79 22.75
N THR A 102 -5.10 -3.28 21.89
CA THR A 102 -6.56 -3.49 22.02
C THR A 102 -7.06 -4.77 21.36
N ILE A 103 -6.22 -5.42 20.53
CA ILE A 103 -6.57 -6.63 19.77
C ILE A 103 -5.71 -7.83 20.12
N ILE A 104 -4.65 -7.65 20.92
CA ILE A 104 -3.76 -8.74 21.31
C ILE A 104 -4.48 -9.84 22.10
N GLU A 105 -5.39 -9.48 23.01
CA GLU A 105 -6.18 -10.47 23.76
C GLU A 105 -7.01 -11.35 22.80
N ASP A 106 -7.66 -10.73 21.81
CA ASP A 106 -8.39 -11.46 20.78
C ASP A 106 -7.47 -12.32 19.89
N LEU A 107 -6.27 -11.83 19.59
CA LEU A 107 -5.27 -12.59 18.83
C LEU A 107 -4.90 -13.88 19.58
N MET A 108 -4.62 -13.77 20.88
CA MET A 108 -4.24 -14.90 21.74
C MET A 108 -5.40 -15.86 22.00
N ASP A 109 -6.59 -15.34 22.21
CA ASP A 109 -7.82 -16.12 22.37
C ASP A 109 -8.34 -16.73 21.07
N LYS A 110 -7.66 -16.50 19.95
CA LYS A 110 -8.06 -16.94 18.60
C LYS A 110 -9.44 -16.43 18.19
N LYS A 111 -9.83 -15.24 18.67
CA LYS A 111 -11.04 -14.50 18.29
C LYS A 111 -10.81 -13.73 16.98
N TRP A 112 -10.40 -14.44 15.95
CA TRP A 112 -10.15 -13.91 14.62
C TRP A 112 -10.44 -15.00 13.58
N THR A 113 -10.58 -14.59 12.32
CA THR A 113 -10.88 -15.47 11.19
C THR A 113 -9.79 -15.38 10.13
N LYS A 114 -9.65 -16.43 9.34
CA LYS A 114 -8.75 -16.44 8.18
C LYS A 114 -9.42 -15.67 7.04
N ASP A 115 -8.71 -14.70 6.48
CA ASP A 115 -9.10 -13.95 5.29
C ASP A 115 -8.17 -14.32 4.14
N PRO A 116 -8.54 -15.31 3.30
CA PRO A 116 -7.72 -15.72 2.18
C PRO A 116 -7.68 -14.63 1.12
N ARG A 117 -6.48 -14.31 0.63
CA ARG A 117 -6.24 -13.36 -0.45
C ARG A 117 -5.65 -14.08 -1.64
N THR A 118 -6.39 -14.03 -2.75
CA THR A 118 -6.00 -14.64 -4.02
C THR A 118 -4.61 -14.16 -4.44
N ARG A 119 -3.79 -15.11 -4.89
CA ARG A 119 -2.45 -14.86 -5.45
C ARG A 119 -2.36 -15.31 -6.90
N LEU A 120 -1.40 -14.75 -7.64
CA LEU A 120 -1.08 -15.16 -9.01
C LEU A 120 0.28 -15.85 -9.07
N THR A 121 0.47 -16.70 -10.06
CA THR A 121 1.79 -17.18 -10.48
C THR A 121 1.99 -16.90 -11.97
N ALA A 122 3.23 -16.73 -12.38
CA ALA A 122 3.63 -16.65 -13.78
C ALA A 122 4.61 -17.78 -14.11
N ASN A 123 4.32 -18.52 -15.17
CA ASN A 123 5.29 -19.38 -15.82
C ASN A 123 5.99 -18.58 -16.93
N ILE A 124 7.29 -18.35 -16.74
CA ILE A 124 8.12 -17.58 -17.66
C ILE A 124 9.17 -18.54 -18.24
N SER A 125 9.03 -18.91 -19.50
CA SER A 125 9.96 -19.84 -20.17
C SER A 125 10.15 -21.20 -19.47
N GLY A 126 9.13 -21.70 -18.75
CA GLY A 126 9.20 -22.95 -17.98
C GLY A 126 9.55 -22.77 -16.51
N ASP A 127 10.00 -21.57 -16.11
CA ASP A 127 10.29 -21.24 -14.71
C ASP A 127 9.05 -20.65 -14.04
N LEU A 128 8.51 -21.36 -13.05
CA LEU A 128 7.37 -20.91 -12.28
C LEU A 128 7.80 -19.88 -11.22
N SER A 129 7.15 -18.72 -11.22
CA SER A 129 7.37 -17.69 -10.21
C SER A 129 6.86 -18.12 -8.83
N PRO A 130 7.37 -17.53 -7.73
CA PRO A 130 6.66 -17.59 -6.47
C PRO A 130 5.26 -16.96 -6.61
N PRO A 131 4.29 -17.36 -5.77
CA PRO A 131 2.99 -16.71 -5.70
C PRO A 131 3.11 -15.24 -5.30
N ILE A 132 2.41 -14.36 -6.03
CA ILE A 132 2.42 -12.91 -5.79
C ILE A 132 1.04 -12.42 -5.35
N LEU A 133 0.97 -11.32 -4.61
CA LEU A 133 -0.26 -10.83 -4.01
C LEU A 133 -1.00 -9.81 -4.87
N ASN A 134 -0.30 -8.85 -5.46
CA ASN A 134 -0.91 -7.71 -6.13
C ASN A 134 -1.05 -7.93 -7.62
N ASP A 135 0.06 -7.82 -8.36
CA ASP A 135 0.01 -7.77 -9.82
C ASP A 135 1.27 -8.30 -10.50
N ILE A 136 1.05 -8.82 -11.70
CA ILE A 136 2.08 -9.23 -12.66
C ILE A 136 2.02 -8.26 -13.83
N GLY A 137 3.12 -7.55 -14.06
CA GLY A 137 3.22 -6.55 -15.11
C GLY A 137 4.22 -6.90 -16.19
N LEU A 138 3.80 -6.83 -17.44
CA LEU A 138 4.67 -6.91 -18.61
C LEU A 138 5.06 -5.49 -19.05
N PHE A 139 6.34 -5.19 -19.11
CA PHE A 139 6.84 -3.87 -19.48
C PHE A 139 8.06 -3.92 -20.39
N ALA A 140 8.23 -2.89 -21.23
CA ALA A 140 9.53 -2.67 -21.86
C ALA A 140 10.59 -2.36 -20.79
N LYS A 141 11.79 -2.94 -20.93
CA LYS A 141 12.93 -2.64 -20.06
C LYS A 141 13.40 -1.19 -20.19
N ARG A 142 13.21 -0.59 -21.37
CA ARG A 142 13.56 0.79 -21.66
C ARG A 142 12.29 1.64 -21.62
N SER A 143 12.34 2.74 -20.87
CA SER A 143 11.26 3.73 -20.84
C SER A 143 10.93 4.26 -22.24
N ALA A 144 9.68 4.69 -22.43
CA ALA A 144 9.18 5.24 -23.69
C ALA A 144 9.36 4.29 -24.90
N THR A 145 9.25 2.97 -24.67
CA THR A 145 9.33 1.95 -25.71
C THR A 145 8.07 1.11 -25.68
N LEU A 146 7.41 0.98 -26.83
CA LEU A 146 6.22 0.16 -26.98
C LEU A 146 6.59 -1.33 -27.10
N ILE A 147 5.97 -2.16 -26.28
CA ILE A 147 5.93 -3.61 -26.50
C ILE A 147 4.83 -3.95 -27.50
N ARG A 148 4.97 -5.07 -28.20
CA ARG A 148 3.90 -5.67 -29.02
C ARG A 148 3.70 -7.10 -28.57
N TYR A 149 2.45 -7.47 -28.35
CA TYR A 149 2.06 -8.77 -27.82
C TYR A 149 0.67 -9.18 -28.31
N GLU A 150 0.38 -10.46 -28.18
CA GLU A 150 -0.97 -11.02 -28.30
C GLU A 150 -1.39 -11.59 -26.95
N LEU A 151 -2.63 -11.30 -26.54
CA LEU A 151 -3.27 -11.82 -25.34
C LEU A 151 -4.21 -12.94 -25.71
N TYR A 152 -4.08 -14.06 -25.02
CA TYR A 152 -4.94 -15.22 -25.11
C TYR A 152 -5.59 -15.45 -23.74
N LEU A 153 -6.87 -15.82 -23.74
CA LEU A 153 -7.61 -16.20 -22.53
C LEU A 153 -8.11 -17.62 -22.75
N ASP A 154 -7.75 -18.53 -21.84
CA ASP A 154 -8.09 -19.96 -21.93
C ASP A 154 -7.74 -20.59 -23.30
N GLY A 155 -6.59 -20.20 -23.85
CA GLY A 155 -6.08 -20.66 -25.15
C GLY A 155 -6.67 -19.97 -26.38
N GLU A 156 -7.71 -19.15 -26.23
CA GLU A 156 -8.37 -18.43 -27.33
C GLU A 156 -7.76 -17.03 -27.52
N PRO A 157 -7.48 -16.61 -28.77
CA PRO A 157 -6.96 -15.27 -29.04
C PRO A 157 -7.99 -14.21 -28.67
N PHE A 158 -7.62 -13.31 -27.75
CA PHE A 158 -8.48 -12.24 -27.28
C PHE A 158 -8.17 -10.92 -27.97
N TRP A 159 -6.91 -10.46 -27.91
CA TRP A 159 -6.48 -9.28 -28.66
C TRP A 159 -5.00 -9.29 -29.03
N SER A 160 -4.63 -8.43 -29.97
CA SER A 160 -3.27 -7.97 -30.17
C SER A 160 -3.17 -6.50 -29.77
N ASP A 161 -2.06 -6.10 -29.16
CA ASP A 161 -1.86 -4.70 -28.78
C ASP A 161 -0.40 -4.24 -28.88
N GLY A 162 -0.24 -2.92 -28.99
CA GLY A 162 1.02 -2.23 -28.73
C GLY A 162 0.84 -1.25 -27.58
N SER A 163 1.64 -1.34 -26.53
CA SER A 163 1.44 -0.52 -25.33
C SER A 163 2.75 -0.30 -24.58
N ASP A 164 2.76 0.55 -23.56
CA ASP A 164 3.90 0.63 -22.62
C ASP A 164 3.98 -0.63 -21.74
N GLY A 165 2.84 -1.28 -21.50
CA GLY A 165 2.76 -2.52 -20.75
C GLY A 165 1.36 -3.13 -20.65
N LEU A 166 1.27 -4.22 -19.90
CA LEU A 166 0.04 -4.91 -19.55
C LEU A 166 0.15 -5.38 -18.09
N LEU A 167 -0.87 -5.11 -17.27
CA LEU A 167 -0.96 -5.62 -15.90
C LEU A 167 -2.04 -6.70 -15.80
N ILE A 168 -1.76 -7.75 -15.03
CA ILE A 168 -2.74 -8.71 -14.54
C ILE A 168 -2.74 -8.56 -13.02
N ALA A 169 -3.83 -8.05 -12.45
CA ALA A 169 -3.94 -7.73 -11.04
C ALA A 169 -4.99 -8.60 -10.34
N THR A 170 -4.69 -9.03 -9.12
CA THR A 170 -5.65 -9.63 -8.19
C THR A 170 -6.63 -8.56 -7.67
N PRO A 171 -7.68 -8.96 -6.94
CA PRO A 171 -8.51 -8.00 -6.21
C PRO A 171 -7.69 -7.11 -5.26
N THR A 172 -6.73 -7.70 -4.55
CA THR A 172 -5.81 -6.97 -3.65
C THR A 172 -4.93 -5.97 -4.42
N GLY A 173 -4.41 -6.37 -5.58
CA GLY A 173 -3.60 -5.50 -6.45
C GLY A 173 -4.39 -4.43 -7.20
N SER A 174 -5.73 -4.48 -7.18
CA SER A 174 -6.58 -3.51 -7.86
C SER A 174 -6.39 -2.09 -7.33
N THR A 175 -6.04 -1.94 -6.05
CA THR A 175 -5.73 -0.65 -5.40
C THR A 175 -4.24 -0.28 -5.44
N ALA A 176 -3.40 -1.13 -6.04
CA ALA A 176 -1.97 -0.91 -6.18
C ALA A 176 -1.65 -0.24 -7.53
N TYR A 177 -0.73 -0.81 -8.33
CA TYR A 177 -0.33 -0.17 -9.58
C TYR A 177 -1.48 -0.12 -10.58
N SER A 178 -2.34 -1.15 -10.60
CA SER A 178 -3.56 -1.21 -11.42
C SER A 178 -4.40 0.07 -11.32
N MET A 179 -4.66 0.58 -10.10
CA MET A 179 -5.42 1.82 -9.88
C MET A 179 -4.77 3.03 -10.55
N SER A 180 -3.44 3.11 -10.50
CA SER A 180 -2.68 4.26 -11.02
C SER A 180 -2.73 4.35 -12.55
N VAL A 181 -2.94 3.23 -13.24
CA VAL A 181 -3.04 3.16 -14.71
C VAL A 181 -4.48 3.07 -15.20
N GLY A 182 -5.46 3.34 -14.34
CA GLY A 182 -6.88 3.41 -14.69
C GLY A 182 -7.65 2.09 -14.58
N GLY A 183 -7.09 1.09 -13.87
CA GLY A 183 -7.80 -0.13 -13.52
C GLY A 183 -8.94 0.13 -12.52
N PRO A 184 -9.99 -0.72 -12.52
CA PRO A 184 -11.09 -0.61 -11.56
C PRO A 184 -10.65 -1.06 -10.16
N VAL A 185 -11.27 -0.50 -9.12
CA VAL A 185 -11.16 -1.03 -7.76
C VAL A 185 -12.03 -2.28 -7.64
N VAL A 186 -11.44 -3.37 -7.17
CA VAL A 186 -12.09 -4.68 -7.04
C VAL A 186 -12.12 -5.06 -5.56
N LEU A 187 -13.28 -5.51 -5.07
CA LEU A 187 -13.42 -5.98 -3.69
C LEU A 187 -12.69 -7.31 -3.51
N ASN A 188 -11.98 -7.48 -2.39
CA ASN A 188 -11.20 -8.69 -2.09
C ASN A 188 -12.02 -9.98 -2.07
N THR A 189 -13.34 -9.90 -1.90
CA THR A 189 -14.26 -11.05 -1.92
C THR A 189 -14.62 -11.51 -3.34
N ALA A 190 -14.26 -10.75 -4.37
CA ALA A 190 -14.57 -11.09 -5.76
C ALA A 190 -13.56 -12.09 -6.32
N ALA A 191 -14.06 -13.21 -6.85
CA ALA A 191 -13.27 -14.27 -7.46
C ALA A 191 -12.90 -13.92 -8.93
N VAL A 192 -12.13 -12.85 -9.12
CA VAL A 192 -11.81 -12.29 -10.44
C VAL A 192 -10.38 -11.75 -10.53
N PHE A 193 -9.87 -11.61 -11.75
CA PHE A 193 -8.66 -10.82 -12.06
C PHE A 193 -9.01 -9.61 -12.91
N ALA A 194 -8.21 -8.56 -12.78
CA ALA A 194 -8.26 -7.41 -13.67
C ALA A 194 -7.09 -7.45 -14.66
N ILE A 195 -7.38 -7.35 -15.95
CA ILE A 195 -6.37 -7.22 -17.01
C ILE A 195 -6.40 -5.76 -17.48
N VAL A 196 -5.30 -5.04 -17.28
CA VAL A 196 -5.23 -3.59 -17.42
C VAL A 196 -4.11 -3.20 -18.38
N PRO A 197 -4.43 -2.71 -19.61
CA PRO A 197 -3.42 -2.22 -20.52
C PRO A 197 -2.82 -0.91 -20.01
N VAL A 198 -1.49 -0.75 -20.11
CA VAL A 198 -0.78 0.46 -19.72
C VAL A 198 -0.43 1.26 -20.97
N ASN A 199 -1.06 2.42 -21.15
CA ASN A 199 -0.88 3.32 -22.30
C ASN A 199 -0.93 2.60 -23.66
N SER A 200 -2.04 1.91 -23.93
CA SER A 200 -2.27 1.27 -25.22
C SER A 200 -2.30 2.28 -26.38
N VAL A 201 -1.73 1.90 -27.53
CA VAL A 201 -1.89 2.67 -28.79
C VAL A 201 -3.29 2.52 -29.38
N ASN A 202 -4.06 1.53 -28.93
CA ASN A 202 -5.44 1.34 -29.34
C ASN A 202 -6.39 1.83 -28.22
N PRO A 203 -7.09 2.96 -28.42
CA PRO A 203 -7.92 3.56 -27.38
C PRO A 203 -9.15 2.71 -26.98
N SER A 204 -9.50 1.69 -27.76
CA SER A 204 -10.56 0.73 -27.41
C SER A 204 -10.09 -0.36 -26.45
N ARG A 205 -8.81 -0.38 -26.06
CA ARG A 205 -8.25 -1.31 -25.08
C ARG A 205 -8.53 -0.76 -23.68
N HIS A 206 -9.65 -1.20 -23.12
CA HIS A 206 -10.05 -0.87 -21.75
C HIS A 206 -9.63 -1.97 -20.77
N PRO A 207 -9.52 -1.66 -19.47
CA PRO A 207 -9.44 -2.67 -18.43
C PRO A 207 -10.60 -3.66 -18.55
N ILE A 208 -10.31 -4.94 -18.38
CA ILE A 208 -11.33 -6.00 -18.36
C ILE A 208 -11.24 -6.80 -17.07
N ILE A 209 -12.37 -7.35 -16.64
CA ILE A 209 -12.47 -8.26 -15.50
C ILE A 209 -12.75 -9.66 -16.03
N VAL A 210 -11.96 -10.62 -15.58
CA VAL A 210 -12.08 -12.04 -15.96
C VAL A 210 -12.24 -12.90 -14.70
N PRO A 211 -12.90 -14.06 -14.76
CA PRO A 211 -12.94 -15.00 -13.64
C PRO A 211 -11.54 -15.39 -13.15
N GLU A 212 -11.34 -15.62 -11.85
CA GLU A 212 -10.03 -16.00 -11.30
C GLU A 212 -9.51 -17.37 -11.80
N GLY A 213 -10.36 -18.19 -12.43
CA GLY A 213 -9.95 -19.44 -13.07
C GLY A 213 -9.39 -19.29 -14.48
N THR A 214 -9.38 -18.06 -15.03
CA THR A 214 -8.94 -17.80 -16.41
C THR A 214 -7.42 -17.95 -16.50
N GLU A 215 -6.95 -18.76 -17.45
CA GLU A 215 -5.55 -18.79 -17.84
C GLU A 215 -5.27 -17.60 -18.77
N VAL A 216 -4.37 -16.72 -18.38
CA VAL A 216 -3.98 -15.54 -19.15
C VAL A 216 -2.63 -15.79 -19.79
N GLU A 217 -2.58 -15.86 -21.12
CA GLU A 217 -1.34 -16.10 -21.83
C GLU A 217 -0.95 -14.91 -22.72
N ILE A 218 0.30 -14.51 -22.61
CA ILE A 218 0.91 -13.47 -23.41
C ILE A 218 1.84 -14.15 -24.43
N ARG A 219 1.47 -14.10 -25.70
CA ARG A 219 2.21 -14.70 -26.82
C ARG A 219 2.77 -13.65 -27.76
N HIS A 220 3.60 -14.11 -28.70
CA HIS A 220 4.11 -13.33 -29.83
C HIS A 220 4.78 -12.00 -29.44
N LEU A 221 5.49 -12.01 -28.30
CA LEU A 221 6.26 -10.88 -27.80
C LEU A 221 7.38 -10.52 -28.77
N SER A 222 7.45 -9.24 -29.17
CA SER A 222 8.47 -8.77 -30.10
C SER A 222 9.89 -8.91 -29.54
N LYS A 223 10.73 -9.72 -30.20
CA LYS A 223 12.14 -9.94 -29.79
C LYS A 223 13.04 -8.72 -29.95
N SER A 224 12.61 -7.71 -30.72
CA SER A 224 13.41 -6.48 -30.93
C SER A 224 13.40 -5.55 -29.71
N VAL A 225 12.44 -5.72 -28.79
CA VAL A 225 12.28 -4.89 -27.60
C VAL A 225 12.59 -5.73 -26.36
N PRO A 226 13.64 -5.42 -25.61
CA PRO A 226 13.89 -6.07 -24.33
C PRO A 226 12.70 -5.84 -23.39
N THR A 227 12.07 -6.92 -22.96
CA THR A 227 10.84 -6.92 -22.18
C THR A 227 11.09 -7.62 -20.85
N GLU A 228 10.41 -7.18 -19.79
CA GLU A 228 10.51 -7.75 -18.45
C GLU A 228 9.11 -8.01 -17.89
N ILE A 229 8.99 -9.09 -17.12
CA ILE A 229 7.88 -9.33 -16.21
C ILE A 229 8.30 -8.79 -14.84
N VAL A 230 7.40 -8.02 -14.24
CA VAL A 230 7.52 -7.41 -12.93
C VAL A 230 6.50 -8.06 -12.02
N LEU A 231 6.95 -8.66 -10.92
CA LEU A 231 6.10 -9.35 -9.96
C LEU A 231 6.03 -8.54 -8.67
N ASP A 232 4.84 -8.10 -8.25
CA ASP A 232 4.58 -7.26 -7.06
C ASP A 232 5.46 -5.99 -6.99
N GLY A 233 5.94 -5.50 -8.13
CA GLY A 233 6.90 -4.40 -8.20
C GLY A 233 8.29 -4.71 -7.62
N GLN A 234 8.56 -5.96 -7.20
CA GLN A 234 9.78 -6.34 -6.46
C GLN A 234 10.74 -7.19 -7.30
N ILE A 235 10.24 -8.19 -8.02
CA ILE A 235 11.06 -9.09 -8.84
C ILE A 235 10.92 -8.67 -10.30
N ARG A 236 12.05 -8.61 -11.01
CA ARG A 236 12.09 -8.31 -12.45
C ARG A 236 12.79 -9.45 -13.18
N THR A 237 12.06 -10.09 -14.09
CA THR A 237 12.55 -11.21 -14.88
C THR A 237 12.49 -10.86 -16.36
N ARG A 238 13.59 -11.06 -17.08
CA ARG A 238 13.63 -10.81 -18.53
C ARG A 238 12.76 -11.83 -19.27
N VAL A 239 12.04 -11.36 -20.28
CA VAL A 239 11.32 -12.21 -21.24
C VAL A 239 11.94 -12.02 -22.63
N ASP A 240 12.20 -13.12 -23.33
CA ASP A 240 12.93 -13.16 -24.60
C ASP A 240 12.06 -13.62 -25.79
N GLY A 241 10.78 -13.23 -25.75
CA GLY A 241 9.80 -13.59 -26.78
C GLY A 241 9.11 -14.93 -26.54
N SER A 242 9.49 -15.65 -25.48
CA SER A 242 8.77 -16.81 -24.97
C SER A 242 7.37 -16.41 -24.48
N PRO A 243 6.41 -17.34 -24.53
CA PRO A 243 5.11 -17.12 -23.90
C PRO A 243 5.24 -16.96 -22.38
N VAL A 244 4.38 -16.12 -21.82
CA VAL A 244 4.19 -15.99 -20.37
C VAL A 244 2.78 -16.42 -20.04
N VAL A 245 2.64 -17.43 -19.18
CA VAL A 245 1.33 -17.93 -18.73
C VAL A 245 1.11 -17.47 -17.30
N ILE A 246 -0.01 -16.80 -17.04
CA ILE A 246 -0.39 -16.26 -15.74
C ILE A 246 -1.71 -16.90 -15.31
N GLN A 247 -1.74 -17.39 -14.07
CA GLN A 247 -2.91 -18.07 -13.51
C GLN A 247 -3.00 -17.86 -12.00
N LYS A 248 -4.13 -18.25 -11.42
CA LYS A 248 -4.31 -18.33 -9.97
C LYS A 248 -3.24 -19.25 -9.36
N SER A 249 -2.69 -18.85 -8.21
CA SER A 249 -1.88 -19.72 -7.36
C SER A 249 -2.78 -20.72 -6.62
N ASP A 250 -2.32 -21.96 -6.45
CA ASP A 250 -3.00 -22.93 -5.58
C ASP A 250 -2.97 -22.51 -4.10
N ASP A 251 -1.97 -21.71 -3.74
CA ASP A 251 -1.76 -21.22 -2.38
C ASP A 251 -2.17 -19.75 -2.25
N ASP A 252 -3.24 -19.46 -1.53
CA ASP A 252 -3.64 -18.09 -1.14
C ASP A 252 -2.76 -17.55 -0.01
N ALA A 253 -2.62 -16.22 0.09
CA ALA A 253 -2.08 -15.61 1.29
C ALA A 253 -3.17 -15.56 2.37
N ILE A 254 -2.86 -15.99 3.59
CA ILE A 254 -3.84 -16.06 4.67
C ILE A 254 -3.62 -14.88 5.61
N PHE A 255 -4.58 -13.94 5.65
CA PHE A 255 -4.54 -12.82 6.58
C PHE A 255 -5.35 -13.11 7.84
N VAL A 256 -4.92 -12.55 8.96
CA VAL A 256 -5.68 -12.54 10.22
C VAL A 256 -6.70 -11.40 10.14
N LYS A 257 -7.99 -11.72 10.18
CA LYS A 257 -9.08 -10.75 10.16
C LYS A 257 -9.88 -10.77 11.46
N PHE A 258 -9.96 -9.61 12.10
CA PHE A 258 -10.82 -9.38 13.28
C PHE A 258 -12.24 -8.99 12.84
N ASP A 259 -13.18 -9.03 13.78
CA ASP A 259 -14.58 -8.64 13.55
C ASP A 259 -14.69 -7.23 12.95
N GLU A 260 -15.64 -7.02 12.03
CA GLU A 260 -15.84 -5.76 11.31
C GLU A 260 -16.16 -4.61 12.25
N GLU A 261 -16.91 -4.81 13.34
CA GLU A 261 -17.14 -3.74 14.33
C GLU A 261 -15.83 -3.33 15.01
N LYS A 262 -14.94 -4.30 15.26
CA LYS A 262 -13.65 -4.05 15.88
C LYS A 262 -12.71 -3.37 14.89
N VAL A 263 -12.62 -3.85 13.65
CA VAL A 263 -11.87 -3.19 12.57
C VAL A 263 -12.40 -1.78 12.30
N ALA A 264 -13.72 -1.59 12.28
CA ALA A 264 -14.35 -0.28 12.16
C ALA A 264 -14.08 0.61 13.38
N ALA A 265 -13.89 0.07 14.58
CA ALA A 265 -13.42 0.86 15.73
C ALA A 265 -11.92 1.22 15.65
N LEU A 266 -11.08 0.31 15.11
CA LEU A 266 -9.66 0.57 14.83
C LEU A 266 -9.53 1.68 13.76
N ARG A 267 -10.29 1.56 12.67
CA ARG A 267 -10.39 2.57 11.60
C ARG A 267 -11.13 3.83 12.08
N GLY A 268 -12.18 3.67 12.86
CA GLY A 268 -13.14 4.69 13.31
C GLY A 268 -12.61 5.68 14.34
N LYS A 269 -11.64 5.30 15.18
CA LYS A 269 -10.90 6.27 16.02
C LYS A 269 -10.09 7.27 15.19
N LEU A 270 -9.75 6.93 13.94
CA LEU A 270 -9.05 7.79 12.99
C LEU A 270 -10.00 8.43 11.96
N MET A 271 -10.99 7.69 11.44
CA MET A 271 -12.06 8.25 10.58
C MET A 271 -12.85 9.32 11.31
N LYS A 272 -13.13 9.20 12.63
CA LYS A 272 -13.72 10.32 13.38
C LYS A 272 -12.90 11.61 13.26
N LYS A 273 -11.59 11.56 13.09
CA LYS A 273 -10.78 12.78 12.86
C LYS A 273 -10.82 13.24 11.39
N ALA A 274 -10.88 12.30 10.44
CA ALA A 274 -10.92 12.61 9.01
C ALA A 274 -12.33 13.01 8.51
N GLU A 275 -13.39 12.32 8.91
CA GLU A 275 -14.81 12.66 8.68
C GLU A 275 -15.19 13.98 9.36
N ILE A 276 -14.72 14.23 10.60
CA ILE A 276 -14.87 15.57 11.21
C ILE A 276 -14.21 16.61 10.32
N THR A 277 -13.08 16.33 9.67
CA THR A 277 -12.40 17.28 8.78
C THR A 277 -13.15 17.44 7.45
N GLU A 278 -13.70 16.37 6.86
CA GLU A 278 -14.48 16.44 5.62
C GLU A 278 -15.83 17.16 5.81
N ASP A 279 -16.53 16.91 6.91
CA ASP A 279 -17.77 17.61 7.27
C ASP A 279 -17.49 19.09 7.58
N LEU A 280 -16.43 19.40 8.34
CA LEU A 280 -16.03 20.78 8.62
C LEU A 280 -15.64 21.51 7.33
N VAL A 281 -14.92 20.84 6.42
CA VAL A 281 -14.51 21.39 5.14
C VAL A 281 -15.71 21.55 4.20
N HIS A 282 -16.72 20.67 4.26
CA HIS A 282 -17.95 20.80 3.48
C HIS A 282 -18.70 22.10 3.78
N ASP A 283 -18.73 22.54 5.03
CA ASP A 283 -19.46 23.74 5.45
C ASP A 283 -18.66 25.04 5.27
N LEU A 284 -17.40 24.97 4.84
CA LEU A 284 -16.59 26.15 4.56
C LEU A 284 -17.06 26.94 3.32
N PRO A 285 -16.97 28.28 3.36
CA PRO A 285 -17.16 29.12 2.18
C PRO A 285 -16.19 28.74 1.03
N PRO A 286 -16.58 28.92 -0.24
CA PRO A 286 -15.76 28.54 -1.40
C PRO A 286 -14.34 29.13 -1.39
N SER A 287 -14.18 30.36 -0.90
CA SER A 287 -12.86 31.00 -0.79
C SER A 287 -11.95 30.32 0.24
N ALA A 288 -12.50 29.79 1.33
CA ALA A 288 -11.74 29.07 2.34
C ALA A 288 -11.34 27.68 1.82
N LYS A 289 -12.24 26.97 1.14
CA LYS A 289 -11.94 25.70 0.47
C LYS A 289 -10.81 25.85 -0.56
N LEU A 290 -10.84 26.91 -1.37
CA LEU A 290 -9.81 27.17 -2.37
C LEU A 290 -8.44 27.44 -1.74
N VAL A 291 -8.38 28.27 -0.69
CA VAL A 291 -7.13 28.53 0.04
C VAL A 291 -6.59 27.25 0.70
N LEU A 292 -7.48 26.44 1.29
CA LEU A 292 -7.12 25.17 1.91
C LEU A 292 -6.51 24.20 0.90
N LYS A 293 -7.17 24.02 -0.25
CA LYS A 293 -6.68 23.17 -1.35
C LYS A 293 -5.37 23.66 -1.95
N MET A 294 -5.12 24.97 -1.90
CA MET A 294 -3.86 25.54 -2.35
C MET A 294 -2.70 25.27 -1.40
N LEU A 295 -2.96 25.32 -0.09
CA LEU A 295 -1.99 24.92 0.93
C LEU A 295 -1.76 23.39 0.92
N GLU A 296 -2.77 22.60 0.60
CA GLU A 296 -2.64 21.16 0.38
C GLU A 296 -1.68 20.86 -0.79
N TYR A 297 -1.86 21.54 -1.92
CA TYR A 297 -1.07 21.28 -3.13
C TYR A 297 0.36 21.86 -3.09
N GLN A 298 0.53 23.06 -2.54
CA GLN A 298 1.81 23.78 -2.54
C GLN A 298 2.53 23.78 -1.18
N GLY A 299 1.92 23.18 -0.15
CA GLY A 299 2.50 23.11 1.18
C GLY A 299 2.40 24.42 1.95
N GLN A 300 3.53 25.08 2.19
CA GLN A 300 3.59 26.29 3.02
C GLN A 300 3.66 27.56 2.15
N LEU A 301 2.71 28.47 2.35
CA LEU A 301 2.65 29.72 1.58
C LEU A 301 2.53 30.94 2.50
N THR A 302 3.11 32.05 2.06
CA THR A 302 2.87 33.37 2.69
C THR A 302 1.51 33.92 2.27
N HIS A 303 0.98 34.87 3.05
CA HIS A 303 -0.24 35.59 2.67
C HIS A 303 -0.17 36.21 1.26
N LYS A 304 1.01 36.69 0.84
CA LYS A 304 1.22 37.28 -0.48
C LYS A 304 1.12 36.23 -1.58
N GLN A 305 1.79 35.09 -1.41
CA GLN A 305 1.73 33.99 -2.37
C GLN A 305 0.32 33.43 -2.51
N ILE A 306 -0.41 33.30 -1.40
CA ILE A 306 -1.81 32.83 -1.45
C ILE A 306 -2.68 33.78 -2.27
N ILE A 307 -2.49 35.10 -2.18
CA ILE A 307 -3.20 36.07 -3.04
C ILE A 307 -2.84 35.86 -4.52
N GLU A 308 -1.55 35.72 -4.83
CA GLU A 308 -1.06 35.58 -6.21
C GLU A 308 -1.56 34.28 -6.86
N GLU A 309 -1.52 33.18 -6.11
CA GLU A 309 -1.92 31.85 -6.61
C GLU A 309 -3.44 31.68 -6.69
N THR A 310 -4.20 32.19 -5.71
CA THR A 310 -5.67 32.06 -5.71
C THR A 310 -6.38 33.12 -6.55
N MET A 311 -5.68 34.20 -6.92
CA MET A 311 -6.26 35.41 -7.55
C MET A 311 -7.41 36.04 -6.75
N LEU A 312 -7.56 35.71 -5.46
CA LEU A 312 -8.60 36.26 -4.59
C LEU A 312 -8.21 37.66 -4.07
N PRO A 313 -9.18 38.55 -3.81
CA PRO A 313 -8.90 39.82 -3.17
C PRO A 313 -8.18 39.65 -1.81
N PRO A 314 -7.23 40.53 -1.44
CA PRO A 314 -6.49 40.41 -0.18
C PRO A 314 -7.38 40.33 1.08
N ARG A 315 -8.55 40.97 1.07
CA ARG A 315 -9.50 40.91 2.18
C ARG A 315 -10.14 39.53 2.30
N THR A 316 -10.44 38.89 1.17
CA THR A 316 -11.02 37.54 1.10
C THR A 316 -10.03 36.49 1.57
N VAL A 317 -8.74 36.64 1.20
CA VAL A 317 -7.67 35.75 1.69
C VAL A 317 -7.49 35.88 3.21
N ARG A 318 -7.53 37.09 3.77
CA ARG A 318 -7.48 37.27 5.24
C ARG A 318 -8.66 36.61 5.93
N TYR A 319 -9.86 36.78 5.40
CA TYR A 319 -11.06 36.15 5.94
C TYR A 319 -10.96 34.62 5.90
N ALA A 320 -10.58 34.05 4.76
CA ALA A 320 -10.36 32.62 4.59
C ALA A 320 -9.31 32.09 5.58
N LEU A 321 -8.15 32.73 5.69
CA LEU A 321 -7.10 32.32 6.63
C LEU A 321 -7.54 32.43 8.09
N SER A 322 -8.27 33.48 8.46
CA SER A 322 -8.81 33.63 9.82
C SER A 322 -9.78 32.51 10.16
N LEU A 323 -10.65 32.14 9.22
CA LEU A 323 -11.63 31.08 9.39
C LEU A 323 -10.94 29.71 9.48
N LEU A 324 -10.02 29.41 8.56
CA LEU A 324 -9.26 28.16 8.59
C LEU A 324 -8.40 27.99 9.86
N LEU A 325 -7.89 29.10 10.42
CA LEU A 325 -7.19 29.10 11.70
C LEU A 325 -8.13 28.85 12.88
N SER A 326 -9.33 29.44 12.89
CA SER A 326 -10.31 29.22 13.96
C SER A 326 -10.86 27.80 13.96
N GLU A 327 -11.03 27.22 12.77
CA GLU A 327 -11.43 25.83 12.56
C GLU A 327 -10.28 24.82 12.79
N GLY A 328 -9.06 25.28 13.08
CA GLY A 328 -7.92 24.40 13.36
C GLY A 328 -7.44 23.57 12.17
N LEU A 329 -7.71 24.01 10.94
CA LEU A 329 -7.34 23.31 9.70
C LEU A 329 -5.94 23.69 9.21
N ILE A 330 -5.47 24.89 9.58
CA ILE A 330 -4.14 25.40 9.21
C ILE A 330 -3.41 25.96 10.42
N LYS A 331 -2.07 26.00 10.36
CA LYS A 331 -1.20 26.64 11.36
C LYS A 331 -0.50 27.85 10.76
N LYS A 332 -0.24 28.85 11.60
CA LYS A 332 0.50 30.08 11.27
C LYS A 332 1.86 30.06 11.96
N ARG A 333 2.95 30.24 11.21
CA ARG A 333 4.31 30.38 11.72
C ARG A 333 4.98 31.65 11.19
N VAL A 334 5.98 32.15 11.89
CA VAL A 334 6.81 33.27 11.41
C VAL A 334 7.73 32.75 10.32
N SER A 335 7.85 33.50 9.21
CA SER A 335 8.80 33.15 8.15
C SER A 335 10.24 33.38 8.62
N LEU A 336 11.07 32.34 8.54
CA LEU A 336 12.51 32.43 8.85
C LEU A 336 13.27 33.34 7.86
N ARG A 337 12.72 33.54 6.65
CA ARG A 337 13.31 34.40 5.60
C ARG A 337 12.97 35.89 5.76
N ASP A 338 11.82 36.20 6.37
CA ASP A 338 11.38 37.57 6.69
C ASP A 338 10.46 37.52 7.90
N GLY A 339 10.96 37.90 9.09
CA GLY A 339 10.24 37.81 10.35
C GLY A 339 8.97 38.68 10.44
N ARG A 340 8.72 39.55 9.46
CA ARG A 340 7.47 40.34 9.34
C ARG A 340 6.36 39.58 8.61
N GLN A 341 6.69 38.46 7.97
CA GLN A 341 5.75 37.66 7.21
C GLN A 341 5.38 36.39 7.97
N ALA A 342 4.13 35.96 7.77
CA ALA A 342 3.64 34.70 8.30
C ALA A 342 3.51 33.68 7.17
N LEU A 343 3.95 32.45 7.45
CA LEU A 343 3.70 31.26 6.65
C LEU A 343 2.49 30.52 7.20
N TYR A 344 1.64 30.08 6.28
CA TYR A 344 0.47 29.26 6.56
C TYR A 344 0.71 27.88 5.97
N ALA A 345 0.28 26.85 6.70
CA ALA A 345 0.44 25.46 6.27
C ALA A 345 -0.76 24.66 6.78
N MET A 346 -1.15 23.62 6.05
CA MET A 346 -2.08 22.61 6.56
C MET A 346 -1.54 22.05 7.88
N ILE A 347 -2.45 21.83 8.84
CA ILE A 347 -2.13 20.99 9.99
C ILE A 347 -2.15 19.55 9.49
N ASN A 348 -1.03 19.11 8.93
CA ASN A 348 -0.77 17.70 8.74
C ASN A 348 -0.53 17.11 10.13
N ILE A 349 -1.41 16.22 10.58
CA ILE A 349 -1.20 15.39 11.79
C ILE A 349 0.12 14.59 11.70
N ILE A 350 0.73 14.54 10.51
CA ILE A 350 2.00 13.90 10.20
C ILE A 350 3.22 14.72 10.70
N ALA A 351 3.11 16.03 11.01
CA ALA A 351 4.27 16.91 11.23
C ALA A 351 4.26 17.70 12.56
N GLU A 352 3.93 17.04 13.68
CA GLU A 352 4.20 17.58 15.04
C GLU A 352 5.39 16.91 15.76
N ASN A 353 6.05 15.93 15.13
CA ASN A 353 7.22 15.27 15.74
C ASN A 353 8.59 15.86 15.34
N GLU A 354 8.66 16.86 14.44
CA GLU A 354 9.94 17.45 14.02
C GLU A 354 10.28 18.80 14.67
N ASP A 355 9.31 19.53 15.24
CA ASP A 355 9.57 20.87 15.77
C ASP A 355 9.91 20.94 17.27
N ASN A 356 10.07 19.79 17.95
CA ASN A 356 10.46 19.76 19.36
C ASN A 356 11.90 19.31 19.61
N LYS A 357 12.77 19.37 18.58
CA LYS A 357 14.21 19.08 18.72
C LYS A 357 15.14 20.28 18.81
N ASP A 358 14.64 21.52 18.68
CA ASP A 358 15.45 22.73 18.86
C ASP A 358 14.91 23.63 20.00
N ALA A 359 14.67 23.05 21.17
CA ALA A 359 14.46 23.80 22.41
C ALA A 359 14.79 22.98 23.66
N LYS A 360 16.05 22.52 23.79
CA LYS A 360 16.86 22.64 25.02
C LYS A 360 18.26 22.09 24.84
#